data_AF-A0A0T0M685-F1
#
_entry.id   AF-A0A0T0M685-F1
#
_cell.length_a   1.000
_cell.length_b   1.000
_cell.length_c   1.000
_cell.angle_alpha   90.00
_cell.angle_beta   90.00
_cell.angle_gamma   90.00
#
_symmetry.space_group_name_H-M   'P 1'
#
loop_
_entity.id
_entity.type
_entity.pdbx_description
1 polymer ?
#
loop_
_entity_poly.entity_id
_entity_poly.type
_entity_poly.pdbx_seq_one_letter_code
_entity_poly.pdbx_strand_id
1 'polypeptide(L)'
;MQSRSKEEISDFIVFKIIYPLLGIVFIAFNPISFFVLATLLSTSVYYLIFRRHIFRKTFLFVLASVYLFLMFVYSVSPIIQYYEFKLTHHDWIEVKGQISNFDVVWKGGKSRKSTVDLDYQYTIYSKKFHRTAVDVINRRSHSVFWSSENEIKESNVKLKQDITEYVSEENFKIFHNPQTEESRLFIPLNILLFSNSSGFSIIYGMLKIILIPFLFFIIFSGIKNKFQN
;
A
#
# COMPACT_ATOMS: atom_id res chain seq x y z
N MET A 1 7.03 -2.82 -49.98
CA MET A 1 6.77 -2.19 -48.67
C MET A 1 5.55 -2.90 -48.08
N GLN A 2 5.77 -3.96 -47.27
CA GLN A 2 4.65 -4.72 -46.67
C GLN A 2 3.98 -3.85 -45.61
N SER A 3 2.69 -3.56 -45.76
CA SER A 3 1.92 -2.90 -44.71
C SER A 3 1.81 -3.85 -43.53
N ARG A 4 2.45 -3.50 -42.41
CA ARG A 4 2.23 -4.22 -41.15
C ARG A 4 0.74 -4.24 -40.86
N SER A 5 0.23 -5.39 -40.41
CA SER A 5 -1.17 -5.50 -40.02
C SER A 5 -1.45 -4.54 -38.85
N LYS A 6 -2.70 -4.09 -38.70
CA LYS A 6 -3.09 -3.21 -37.59
C LYS A 6 -2.72 -3.82 -36.23
N GLU A 7 -2.75 -5.15 -36.11
CA GLU A 7 -2.34 -5.88 -34.90
C GLU A 7 -0.84 -5.74 -34.62
N GLU A 8 0.03 -5.85 -35.62
CA GLU A 8 1.47 -5.69 -35.43
C GLU A 8 1.87 -4.27 -35.02
N ILE A 9 1.16 -3.26 -35.52
CA ILE A 9 1.35 -1.87 -35.13
C ILE A 9 0.89 -1.65 -33.69
N SER A 10 -0.26 -2.20 -33.31
CA SER A 10 -0.78 -2.16 -31.94
C SER A 10 0.18 -2.83 -30.96
N ASP A 11 0.62 -4.06 -31.24
CA ASP A 11 1.58 -4.79 -30.42
C ASP A 11 2.90 -4.02 -30.28
N PHE A 12 3.39 -3.41 -31.37
CA PHE A 12 4.60 -2.62 -31.32
C PHE A 12 4.46 -1.41 -30.38
N ILE A 13 3.37 -0.65 -30.49
CA ILE A 13 3.13 0.53 -29.66
C ILE A 13 2.98 0.11 -28.19
N VAL A 14 2.19 -0.91 -27.92
CA VAL A 14 1.93 -1.39 -26.55
C VAL A 14 3.21 -1.90 -25.90
N PHE A 15 3.95 -2.80 -26.55
CA PHE A 15 5.11 -3.46 -25.95
C PHE A 15 6.42 -2.66 -25.99
N LYS A 16 6.58 -1.71 -26.91
CA LYS A 16 7.82 -0.92 -27.00
C LYS A 16 7.70 0.49 -26.48
N ILE A 17 6.49 1.03 -26.36
CA ILE A 17 6.29 2.43 -25.92
C ILE A 17 5.50 2.44 -24.61
N ILE A 18 4.28 1.90 -24.60
CA ILE A 18 3.37 2.05 -23.45
C ILE A 18 3.90 1.29 -22.23
N TYR A 19 4.24 0.01 -22.34
CA TYR A 19 4.72 -0.77 -21.18
C TYR A 19 6.03 -0.24 -20.60
N PRO A 20 7.07 0.09 -21.39
CA PRO A 20 8.27 0.69 -20.84
C PRO A 20 8.01 2.03 -20.15
N LEU A 21 7.16 2.88 -20.73
CA LEU A 21 6.85 4.18 -20.15
C LEU A 21 6.06 4.05 -18.84
N LEU A 22 5.06 3.17 -18.80
CA LEU A 22 4.37 2.81 -17.55
C LEU A 22 5.33 2.20 -16.53
N GLY A 23 6.26 1.36 -16.95
CA GLY A 23 7.29 0.77 -16.09
C GLY A 23 8.18 1.84 -15.45
N ILE A 24 8.66 2.81 -16.24
CA ILE A 24 9.49 3.92 -15.74
C ILE A 24 8.70 4.77 -14.74
N VAL A 25 7.47 5.15 -15.08
CA VAL A 25 6.59 5.90 -14.17
C VAL A 25 6.41 5.11 -12.87
N PHE A 26 6.11 3.82 -12.96
CA PHE A 26 5.88 3.00 -11.78
C PHE A 26 7.15 2.83 -10.94
N ILE A 27 8.33 2.68 -11.54
CA ILE A 27 9.60 2.62 -10.79
C ILE A 27 9.91 3.96 -10.13
N ALA A 28 9.63 5.09 -10.79
CA ALA A 28 9.92 6.42 -10.24
C ALA A 28 9.14 6.72 -8.95
N PHE A 29 7.95 6.13 -8.78
CA PHE A 29 7.11 6.31 -7.59
C PHE A 29 7.29 5.23 -6.52
N ASN A 30 8.14 4.22 -6.74
CA ASN A 30 8.32 3.10 -5.81
C ASN A 30 9.80 2.90 -5.46
N PRO A 31 10.12 2.28 -4.32
CA PRO A 31 11.51 2.05 -3.99
C PRO A 31 12.16 1.10 -5.01
N ILE A 32 13.27 1.55 -5.61
CA ILE A 32 13.99 0.82 -6.67
C ILE A 32 14.41 -0.58 -6.19
N SER A 33 14.66 -0.73 -4.89
CA SER A 33 14.96 -1.98 -4.19
C SER A 33 13.93 -3.10 -4.50
N PHE A 34 12.63 -2.78 -4.55
CA PHE A 34 11.59 -3.77 -4.87
C PHE A 34 11.59 -4.21 -6.32
N PHE A 35 11.92 -3.32 -7.25
CA PHE A 35 12.01 -3.68 -8.66
C PHE A 35 13.19 -4.64 -8.91
N VAL A 36 14.33 -4.38 -8.28
CA VAL A 36 15.50 -5.28 -8.33
C VAL A 36 15.15 -6.64 -7.73
N LEU A 37 14.54 -6.64 -6.53
CA LEU A 37 14.12 -7.88 -5.86
C LEU A 37 13.13 -8.68 -6.72
N ALA A 38 12.14 -8.01 -7.32
CA ALA A 38 11.17 -8.65 -8.20
C ALA A 38 11.82 -9.24 -9.45
N THR A 39 12.77 -8.56 -10.05
CA THR A 39 13.50 -9.05 -11.23
C THR A 39 14.28 -10.32 -10.91
N LEU A 40 14.99 -10.34 -9.78
CA LEU A 40 15.72 -11.52 -9.30
C LEU A 40 14.78 -12.69 -9.00
N LEU A 41 13.73 -12.45 -8.20
CA LEU A 41 12.75 -13.48 -7.84
C LEU A 41 12.03 -14.02 -9.07
N SER A 42 11.64 -13.17 -10.00
CA SER A 42 10.95 -13.60 -11.22
C SER A 42 11.84 -14.43 -12.12
N THR A 43 13.14 -14.09 -12.21
CA THR A 43 14.11 -14.89 -12.95
C THR A 43 14.24 -16.28 -12.32
N SER A 44 14.39 -16.36 -11.00
CA SER A 44 14.45 -17.63 -10.27
C SER A 44 13.18 -18.47 -10.43
N VAL A 45 12.01 -17.87 -10.20
CA VAL A 45 10.70 -18.53 -10.34
C VAL A 45 10.50 -19.01 -11.78
N TYR A 46 10.83 -18.19 -12.77
CA TYR A 46 10.69 -18.55 -14.17
C TYR A 46 11.58 -19.74 -14.54
N TYR A 47 12.84 -19.72 -14.12
CA TYR A 47 13.79 -20.80 -14.38
C TYR A 47 13.34 -22.11 -13.72
N LEU A 48 12.87 -22.04 -12.46
CA LEU A 48 12.41 -23.21 -11.70
C LEU A 48 11.16 -23.86 -12.31
N ILE A 49 10.17 -23.06 -12.74
CA ILE A 49 8.88 -23.55 -13.24
C ILE A 49 8.98 -23.98 -14.72
N PHE A 50 9.49 -23.11 -15.58
CA PHE A 50 9.43 -23.32 -17.02
C PHE A 50 10.65 -24.09 -17.56
N ARG A 51 11.76 -24.14 -16.81
CA ARG A 51 13.01 -24.85 -17.15
C ARG A 51 13.46 -24.67 -18.61
N ARG A 52 13.16 -23.51 -19.20
CA ARG A 52 13.34 -23.18 -20.62
C ARG A 52 13.87 -21.76 -20.76
N HIS A 53 14.35 -21.44 -21.97
CA HIS A 53 14.75 -20.08 -22.34
C HIS A 53 13.64 -19.07 -22.05
N ILE A 54 14.04 -17.88 -21.59
CA ILE A 54 13.15 -16.79 -21.19
C ILE A 54 12.35 -16.30 -22.41
N PHE A 55 11.09 -16.73 -22.51
CA PHE A 55 10.14 -16.16 -23.46
C PHE A 55 9.67 -14.80 -22.95
N ARG A 56 9.96 -13.76 -23.75
CA ARG A 56 9.75 -12.35 -23.38
C ARG A 56 8.34 -12.03 -22.87
N LYS A 57 7.28 -12.59 -23.47
CA LYS A 57 5.89 -12.32 -23.04
C LYS A 57 5.59 -12.97 -21.68
N THR A 58 5.85 -14.26 -21.51
CA THR A 58 5.58 -15.00 -20.26
C THR A 58 6.41 -14.47 -19.09
N PHE A 59 7.67 -14.12 -19.32
CA PHE A 59 8.52 -13.52 -18.29
C PHE A 59 7.98 -12.19 -17.79
N LEU A 60 7.49 -11.32 -18.69
CA LEU A 60 6.87 -10.05 -18.29
C LEU A 60 5.64 -10.26 -17.40
N PHE A 61 4.83 -11.28 -17.67
CA PHE A 61 3.70 -11.64 -16.79
C PHE A 61 4.17 -12.10 -15.41
N VAL A 62 5.15 -13.00 -15.35
CA VAL A 62 5.73 -13.46 -14.06
C VAL A 62 6.31 -12.27 -13.29
N LEU A 63 7.07 -11.40 -13.97
CA LEU A 63 7.64 -10.20 -13.38
C LEU A 63 6.57 -9.28 -12.81
N ALA A 64 5.53 -8.99 -13.59
CA ALA A 64 4.41 -8.17 -13.13
C ALA A 64 3.72 -8.80 -11.91
N SER A 65 3.46 -10.11 -11.93
CA SER A 65 2.81 -10.82 -10.82
C SER A 65 3.64 -10.79 -9.54
N VAL A 66 4.93 -11.13 -9.61
CA VAL A 66 5.85 -11.10 -8.46
C VAL A 66 5.99 -9.69 -7.91
N TYR A 67 6.16 -8.71 -8.80
CA TYR A 67 6.31 -7.32 -8.40
C TYR A 67 5.04 -6.78 -7.71
N LEU A 68 3.86 -7.04 -8.27
CA LEU A 68 2.59 -6.67 -7.62
C LEU A 68 2.42 -7.34 -6.26
N PHE A 69 2.82 -8.60 -6.13
CA PHE A 69 2.79 -9.32 -4.86
C PHE A 69 3.72 -8.68 -3.82
N LEU A 70 4.96 -8.34 -4.19
CA LEU A 70 5.90 -7.65 -3.31
C LEU A 70 5.40 -6.28 -2.90
N MET A 71 4.84 -5.51 -3.83
CA MET A 71 4.23 -4.21 -3.56
C MET A 71 3.03 -4.33 -2.61
N PHE A 72 2.23 -5.39 -2.75
CA PHE A 72 1.14 -5.67 -1.82
C PHE A 72 1.67 -5.96 -0.42
N VAL A 73 2.65 -6.86 -0.30
CA VAL A 73 3.31 -7.19 0.98
C VAL A 73 3.92 -5.94 1.62
N TYR A 74 4.62 -5.12 0.85
CA TYR A 74 5.19 -3.85 1.30
C TYR A 74 4.12 -2.89 1.81
N SER A 75 3.01 -2.77 1.09
CA SER A 75 1.90 -1.90 1.47
C SER A 75 1.17 -2.34 2.74
N VAL A 76 1.16 -3.63 3.08
CA VAL A 76 0.53 -4.14 4.31
C VAL A 76 1.50 -4.28 5.47
N SER A 77 2.81 -4.08 5.26
CA SER A 77 3.83 -4.42 6.25
C SER A 77 4.71 -3.22 6.62
N PRO A 78 4.31 -2.44 7.64
CA PRO A 78 5.10 -1.33 8.16
C PRO A 78 6.48 -1.73 8.66
N ILE A 79 6.67 -2.96 9.15
CA ILE A 79 8.00 -3.44 9.52
C ILE A 79 8.93 -3.52 8.30
N ILE A 80 8.43 -3.94 7.13
CA ILE A 80 9.21 -3.95 5.89
C ILE A 80 9.48 -2.52 5.45
N GLN A 81 8.51 -1.61 5.57
CA GLN A 81 8.72 -0.17 5.30
C GLN A 81 9.82 0.43 6.20
N TYR A 82 9.85 0.06 7.48
CA TYR A 82 10.89 0.47 8.41
C TYR A 82 12.28 -0.05 7.98
N TYR A 83 12.40 -1.35 7.69
CA TYR A 83 13.69 -1.92 7.30
C TYR A 83 14.18 -1.39 5.95
N GLU A 84 13.28 -1.24 4.98
CA GLU A 84 13.60 -0.67 3.68
C GLU A 84 14.09 0.77 3.82
N PHE A 85 13.42 1.59 4.65
CA PHE A 85 13.85 2.95 4.92
C PHE A 85 15.24 2.98 5.57
N LYS A 86 15.45 2.15 6.59
CA LYS A 86 16.75 2.03 7.28
C LYS A 86 17.88 1.62 6.33
N LEU A 87 17.58 0.75 5.36
CA LEU A 87 18.54 0.30 4.35
C LEU A 87 18.79 1.32 3.23
N THR A 88 17.84 2.20 2.92
CA THR A 88 18.02 3.20 1.86
C THR A 88 18.53 4.54 2.37
N HIS A 89 18.31 4.83 3.65
CA HIS A 89 18.64 6.10 4.29
C HIS A 89 19.71 5.91 5.38
N HIS A 90 20.90 5.47 4.97
CA HIS A 90 22.01 5.16 5.90
C HIS A 90 22.46 6.34 6.77
N ASP A 91 22.30 7.57 6.27
CA ASP A 91 22.68 8.78 7.01
C ASP A 91 21.67 9.17 8.09
N TRP A 92 20.49 8.55 8.09
CA TRP A 92 19.46 8.80 9.10
C TRP A 92 19.75 7.97 10.34
N ILE A 93 19.64 8.61 11.50
CA ILE A 93 19.89 7.97 12.78
C ILE A 93 18.59 7.67 13.50
N GLU A 94 18.50 6.49 14.10
CA GLU A 94 17.39 6.13 14.98
C GLU A 94 17.58 6.82 16.33
N VAL A 95 16.57 7.58 16.77
CA VAL A 95 16.60 8.36 18.02
C VAL A 95 15.53 7.88 18.98
N LYS A 96 15.85 7.90 20.27
CA LYS A 96 14.85 7.64 21.31
C LYS A 96 13.96 8.86 21.48
N GLY A 97 12.67 8.62 21.58
CA GLY A 97 11.66 9.65 21.79
C GLY A 97 10.40 9.05 22.38
N GLN A 98 9.40 9.91 22.57
CA GLN A 98 8.10 9.51 23.07
C GLN A 98 7.00 10.23 22.30
N ILE A 99 5.84 9.59 22.24
CA ILE A 99 4.62 10.20 21.72
C ILE A 99 4.01 11.01 22.87
N SER A 100 3.87 12.31 22.69
CA SER A 100 3.37 13.23 23.73
C SER A 100 1.85 13.33 23.72
N ASN A 101 1.24 13.27 22.54
CA ASN A 101 -0.20 13.35 22.37
C ASN A 101 -0.63 12.71 21.05
N PHE A 102 -1.90 12.35 20.95
CA PHE A 102 -2.51 11.91 19.70
C PHE A 102 -3.98 12.32 19.63
N ASP A 103 -4.44 12.60 18.42
CA ASP A 103 -5.85 12.85 18.14
C ASP A 103 -6.36 11.93 17.05
N VAL A 104 -7.60 11.46 17.22
CA VAL A 104 -8.27 10.56 16.27
C VAL A 104 -9.43 11.30 15.64
N VAL A 105 -9.25 11.66 14.37
CA VAL A 105 -10.22 12.46 13.62
C VAL A 105 -10.86 11.61 12.53
N TRP A 106 -12.17 11.75 12.36
CA TRP A 106 -12.86 11.18 11.21
C TRP A 106 -12.72 12.10 9.99
N LYS A 107 -12.07 11.61 8.93
CA LYS A 107 -12.02 12.28 7.64
C LYS A 107 -13.16 11.76 6.76
N GLY A 108 -14.21 12.57 6.64
CA GLY A 108 -15.36 12.32 5.77
C GLY A 108 -15.05 12.44 4.26
N GLY A 109 -16.08 12.39 3.42
CA GLY A 109 -15.96 12.57 1.97
C GLY A 109 -15.64 11.28 1.20
N LYS A 110 -14.66 11.33 0.27
CA LYS A 110 -14.31 10.20 -0.62
C LYS A 110 -13.50 9.09 0.08
N SER A 111 -12.70 9.44 1.09
CA SER A 111 -11.78 8.50 1.75
C SER A 111 -12.41 7.75 2.93
N ARG A 112 -13.38 8.37 3.63
CA ARG A 112 -14.17 7.81 4.75
C ARG A 112 -13.34 6.94 5.69
N LYS A 113 -12.47 7.60 6.43
CA LYS A 113 -11.51 6.93 7.31
C LYS A 113 -11.31 7.70 8.61
N SER A 114 -11.14 6.95 9.69
CA SER A 114 -10.55 7.46 10.92
C SER A 114 -9.05 7.60 10.70
N THR A 115 -8.46 8.71 11.12
CA THR A 115 -7.02 8.99 10.98
C THR A 115 -6.44 9.44 12.31
N VAL A 116 -5.18 9.10 12.56
CA VAL A 116 -4.45 9.56 13.73
C VAL A 116 -3.42 10.62 13.34
N ASP A 117 -3.48 11.75 14.01
CA ASP A 117 -2.42 12.75 14.03
C ASP A 117 -1.67 12.61 15.38
N LEU A 118 -0.34 12.56 15.33
CA LEU A 118 0.53 12.21 16.45
C LEU A 118 1.55 13.32 16.70
N ASP A 119 1.58 13.81 17.93
CA ASP A 119 2.66 14.65 18.41
C ASP A 119 3.72 13.79 19.08
N TYR A 120 4.98 13.97 18.67
CA TYR A 120 6.10 13.23 19.21
C TYR A 120 7.28 14.16 19.51
N GLN A 121 8.05 13.75 20.49
CA GLN A 121 9.26 14.44 20.90
C GLN A 121 10.43 13.48 20.97
N TYR A 122 11.61 13.97 20.59
CA TYR A 122 12.85 13.20 20.68
C TYR A 122 13.99 14.12 21.07
N THR A 123 15.06 13.53 21.59
CA THR A 123 16.26 14.27 22.02
C THR A 123 17.46 13.83 21.22
N ILE A 124 18.19 14.79 20.67
CA ILE A 124 19.47 14.57 19.99
C ILE A 124 20.43 15.68 20.40
N TYR A 125 21.67 15.34 20.75
CA TYR A 125 22.70 16.28 21.23
C TYR A 125 22.19 17.23 22.33
N SER A 126 21.43 16.70 23.30
CA SER A 126 20.81 17.45 24.40
C SER A 126 19.76 18.50 24.00
N LYS A 127 19.39 18.58 22.71
CA LYS A 127 18.30 19.42 22.20
C LYS A 127 17.03 18.58 22.04
N LYS A 128 15.93 19.07 22.60
CA LYS A 128 14.60 18.47 22.44
C LYS A 128 13.91 19.02 21.19
N PHE A 129 13.36 18.13 20.38
CA PHE A 129 12.59 18.47 19.19
C PHE A 129 11.16 18.02 19.38
N HIS A 130 10.22 18.85 18.91
CA HIS A 130 8.79 18.55 18.85
C HIS A 130 8.36 18.55 17.40
N ARG A 131 7.59 17.52 17.03
CA ARG A 131 7.13 17.30 15.67
C ARG A 131 5.73 16.70 15.70
N THR A 132 4.96 16.99 14.66
CA THR A 132 3.64 16.42 14.44
C THR A 132 3.68 15.59 13.17
N ALA A 133 3.23 14.35 13.25
CA ALA A 133 3.02 13.48 12.11
C ALA A 133 1.51 13.38 11.85
N VAL A 134 1.09 13.67 10.63
CA VAL A 134 -0.33 13.77 10.23
C VAL A 134 -0.72 12.52 9.43
N ASP A 135 -1.92 11.99 9.67
CA ASP A 135 -2.49 10.82 8.96
C ASP A 135 -1.58 9.59 9.02
N VAL A 136 -0.96 9.35 10.18
CA VAL A 136 0.09 8.34 10.37
C VAL A 136 -0.48 6.93 10.28
N ILE A 137 -1.65 6.74 10.88
CA ILE A 137 -2.41 5.49 10.84
C ILE A 137 -3.83 5.84 10.46
N ASN A 138 -4.40 5.06 9.55
CA ASN A 138 -5.81 5.17 9.22
C ASN A 138 -6.55 3.84 9.27
N ARG A 139 -7.85 3.95 9.51
CA ARG A 139 -8.81 2.85 9.49
C ARG A 139 -10.00 3.28 8.64
N ARG A 140 -10.19 2.62 7.50
CA ARG A 140 -11.32 2.88 6.59
C ARG A 140 -12.60 2.26 7.12
N SER A 141 -13.73 2.94 6.90
CA SER A 141 -15.04 2.31 7.13
C SER A 141 -15.32 1.25 6.06
N HIS A 142 -15.96 0.17 6.48
CA HIS A 142 -16.39 -0.91 5.59
C HIS A 142 -17.65 -0.55 4.78
N SER A 143 -18.40 0.46 5.23
CA SER A 143 -19.66 0.83 4.61
C SER A 143 -19.49 1.39 3.20
N VAL A 144 -20.36 0.93 2.30
CA VAL A 144 -20.32 1.23 0.86
C VAL A 144 -20.95 2.60 0.57
N PHE A 145 -22.04 2.95 1.23
CA PHE A 145 -22.88 4.09 0.84
C PHE A 145 -22.85 5.24 1.84
N TRP A 146 -22.90 4.96 3.15
CA TRP A 146 -22.84 5.96 4.20
C TRP A 146 -22.30 5.32 5.49
N SER A 147 -21.41 6.01 6.20
CA SER A 147 -20.97 5.58 7.52
C SER A 147 -21.91 6.19 8.56
N SER A 148 -22.54 5.35 9.37
CA SER A 148 -23.39 5.82 10.48
C SER A 148 -22.54 6.51 11.55
N GLU A 149 -23.15 7.38 12.37
CA GLU A 149 -22.44 7.99 13.51
C GLU A 149 -21.88 6.92 14.46
N ASN A 150 -22.62 5.83 14.65
CA ASN A 150 -22.17 4.69 15.45
C ASN A 150 -20.94 4.02 14.85
N GLU A 151 -20.90 3.78 13.53
CA GLU A 151 -19.72 3.23 12.87
C GLU A 151 -18.52 4.16 12.95
N ILE A 152 -18.73 5.47 12.79
CA ILE A 152 -17.66 6.47 12.90
C ILE A 152 -17.09 6.45 14.31
N LYS A 153 -17.97 6.47 15.33
CA LYS A 153 -17.57 6.42 16.73
C LYS A 153 -16.83 5.12 17.06
N GLU A 154 -17.34 3.98 16.61
CA GLU A 154 -16.70 2.69 16.80
C GLU A 154 -15.31 2.63 16.15
N SER A 155 -15.19 3.12 14.90
CA SER A 155 -13.92 3.19 14.18
C SER A 155 -12.91 4.08 14.90
N ASN A 156 -13.34 5.24 15.40
CA ASN A 156 -12.49 6.14 16.17
C ASN A 156 -12.08 5.52 17.51
N VAL A 157 -13.00 4.88 18.24
CA VAL A 157 -12.70 4.22 19.52
C VAL A 157 -11.69 3.08 19.33
N LYS A 158 -11.89 2.23 18.30
CA LYS A 158 -10.97 1.14 17.99
C LYS A 158 -9.59 1.67 17.60
N LEU A 159 -9.53 2.66 16.71
CA LEU A 159 -8.25 3.26 16.32
C LEU A 159 -7.55 3.95 17.50
N LYS A 160 -8.33 4.54 18.42
CA LYS A 160 -7.82 5.11 19.66
C LYS A 160 -7.23 4.04 20.60
N GLN A 161 -7.88 2.89 20.71
CA GLN A 161 -7.37 1.75 21.48
C GLN A 161 -6.08 1.21 20.86
N ASP A 162 -6.09 0.94 19.54
CA ASP A 162 -4.93 0.46 18.80
C ASP A 162 -3.70 1.38 19.02
N ILE A 163 -3.88 2.71 18.89
CA ILE A 163 -2.75 3.64 19.08
C ILE A 163 -2.28 3.71 20.54
N THR A 164 -3.20 3.61 21.50
CA THR A 164 -2.85 3.59 22.92
C THR A 164 -1.98 2.36 23.22
N GLU A 165 -2.36 1.20 22.69
CA GLU A 165 -1.60 -0.04 22.80
C GLU A 165 -0.20 0.12 22.18
N TYR A 166 -0.12 0.57 20.91
CA TYR A 166 1.16 0.77 20.23
C TYR A 166 2.10 1.75 20.94
N VAL A 167 1.56 2.83 21.52
CA VAL A 167 2.34 3.79 22.31
C VAL A 167 2.83 3.12 23.60
N SER A 168 1.96 2.39 24.30
CA SER A 168 2.29 1.75 25.58
C SER A 168 3.33 0.63 25.45
N GLU A 169 3.35 -0.06 24.32
CA GLU A 169 4.32 -1.11 24.00
C GLU A 169 5.63 -0.57 23.40
N GLU A 170 5.79 0.76 23.30
CA GLU A 170 6.89 1.41 22.58
C GLU A 170 7.06 0.88 21.14
N ASN A 171 5.94 0.52 20.49
CA ASN A 171 5.90 -0.08 19.16
C ASN A 171 6.01 0.98 18.05
N PHE A 172 7.04 1.80 18.14
CA PHE A 172 7.33 2.86 17.18
C PHE A 172 8.83 3.15 17.13
N LYS A 173 9.30 3.65 15.98
CA LYS A 173 10.66 4.17 15.80
C LYS A 173 10.65 5.55 15.21
N ILE A 174 11.60 6.38 15.65
CA ILE A 174 11.81 7.72 15.12
C ILE A 174 13.18 7.75 14.48
N PHE A 175 13.24 8.17 13.21
CA PHE A 175 14.48 8.52 12.55
C PHE A 175 14.62 10.03 12.44
N HIS A 176 15.86 10.50 12.51
CA HIS A 176 16.24 11.88 12.33
C HIS A 176 17.33 11.99 11.26
N ASN A 177 17.18 12.94 10.35
CA ASN A 177 18.22 13.30 9.40
C ASN A 177 19.13 14.38 10.00
N PRO A 178 20.39 14.08 10.33
CA PRO A 178 21.31 15.04 10.93
C PRO A 178 21.66 16.21 9.99
N GLN A 179 21.44 16.07 8.67
CA GLN A 179 21.77 17.11 7.69
C GLN A 179 20.61 18.08 7.46
N THR A 180 19.35 17.60 7.49
CA THR A 180 18.17 18.41 7.14
C THR A 180 17.27 18.76 8.32
N GLU A 181 17.56 18.24 9.52
CA GLU A 181 16.68 18.30 10.71
C GLU A 181 15.27 17.70 10.52
N GLU A 182 15.07 16.95 9.43
CA GLU A 182 13.85 16.20 9.18
C GLU A 182 13.76 15.00 10.11
N SER A 183 12.55 14.56 10.38
CA SER A 183 12.31 13.34 11.14
C SER A 183 11.14 12.55 10.58
N ARG A 184 11.22 11.23 10.77
CA ARG A 184 10.22 10.29 10.30
C ARG A 184 9.83 9.34 11.42
N LEU A 185 8.53 9.26 11.69
CA LEU A 185 7.94 8.34 12.65
C LEU A 185 7.42 7.10 11.91
N PHE A 186 7.79 5.93 12.41
CA PHE A 186 7.26 4.64 11.98
C PHE A 186 6.43 4.05 13.11
N ILE A 187 5.13 3.91 12.89
CA ILE A 187 4.19 3.34 13.85
C ILE A 187 2.96 2.75 13.13
N PRO A 188 2.46 1.59 13.56
CA PRO A 188 3.16 0.61 14.42
C PRO A 188 4.18 -0.20 13.61
N LEU A 189 5.04 -0.96 14.28
CA LEU A 189 6.03 -1.84 13.64
C LEU A 189 5.55 -3.29 13.54
N ASN A 190 4.24 -3.51 13.58
CA ASN A 190 3.67 -4.85 13.42
C ASN A 190 3.95 -5.40 12.02
N ILE A 191 3.99 -6.73 11.94
CA ILE A 191 4.32 -7.45 10.70
C ILE A 191 3.26 -7.19 9.62
N LEU A 192 1.99 -7.11 9.97
CA LEU A 192 0.88 -6.91 9.04
C LEU A 192 -0.16 -5.95 9.60
N LEU A 193 -0.50 -4.91 8.82
CA LEU A 193 -1.62 -3.99 9.05
C LEU A 193 -2.45 -3.85 7.78
N PHE A 194 -3.46 -4.72 7.69
CA PHE A 194 -4.42 -4.70 6.60
C PHE A 194 -5.30 -3.44 6.60
N SER A 195 -5.56 -2.85 7.77
CA SER A 195 -6.41 -1.66 7.92
C SER A 195 -5.80 -0.38 7.34
N ASN A 196 -4.46 -0.28 7.32
CA ASN A 196 -3.71 0.90 6.87
C ASN A 196 -3.16 0.76 5.43
N SER A 197 -3.43 -0.37 4.77
CA SER A 197 -2.84 -0.71 3.46
C SER A 197 -3.61 -0.13 2.28
N SER A 198 -2.92 0.60 1.41
CA SER A 198 -3.45 1.03 0.11
C SER A 198 -3.71 -0.16 -0.82
N GLY A 199 -2.85 -1.18 -0.80
CA GLY A 199 -3.02 -2.42 -1.57
C GLY A 199 -4.29 -3.19 -1.19
N PHE A 200 -4.56 -3.34 0.11
CA PHE A 200 -5.81 -3.96 0.56
C PHE A 200 -7.03 -3.12 0.17
N SER A 201 -6.93 -1.79 0.24
CA SER A 201 -8.00 -0.90 -0.23
C SER A 201 -8.30 -1.05 -1.72
N ILE A 202 -7.28 -1.26 -2.57
CA ILE A 202 -7.46 -1.51 -4.00
C ILE A 202 -8.14 -2.85 -4.22
N ILE A 203 -7.65 -3.92 -3.58
CA ILE A 203 -8.24 -5.27 -3.70
C ILE A 203 -9.70 -5.26 -3.24
N TYR A 204 -9.98 -4.66 -2.08
CA TYR A 204 -11.32 -4.55 -1.54
C TYR A 204 -12.24 -3.69 -2.43
N GLY A 205 -11.71 -2.61 -3.01
CA GLY A 205 -12.40 -1.79 -4.00
C GLY A 205 -12.74 -2.56 -5.28
N MET A 206 -11.78 -3.32 -5.83
CA MET A 206 -11.98 -4.15 -7.02
C MET A 206 -12.99 -5.27 -6.76
N LEU A 207 -12.90 -5.93 -5.60
CA LEU A 207 -13.89 -6.91 -5.15
C LEU A 207 -15.30 -6.31 -5.14
N LYS A 208 -15.48 -5.10 -4.60
CA LYS A 208 -16.77 -4.41 -4.62
C LYS A 208 -17.26 -4.13 -6.05
N ILE A 209 -16.40 -3.63 -6.93
CA ILE A 209 -16.75 -3.33 -8.34
C ILE A 209 -17.13 -4.59 -9.11
N ILE A 210 -16.54 -5.75 -8.80
CA ILE A 210 -16.83 -7.02 -9.48
C ILE A 210 -18.08 -7.70 -8.87
N LEU A 211 -18.22 -7.74 -7.54
CA LEU A 211 -19.32 -8.42 -6.87
C LEU A 211 -20.68 -7.75 -7.12
N ILE A 212 -20.75 -6.42 -7.14
CA ILE A 212 -22.02 -5.69 -7.33
C ILE A 212 -22.70 -6.06 -8.66
N PRO A 213 -22.08 -5.90 -9.84
CA PRO A 213 -22.69 -6.29 -11.11
C PRO A 213 -22.93 -7.80 -11.21
N PHE A 214 -22.09 -8.63 -10.59
CA PHE A 214 -22.29 -10.07 -10.54
C PHE A 214 -23.55 -10.46 -9.74
N LEU A 215 -23.79 -9.83 -8.58
CA LEU A 215 -25.01 -10.01 -7.80
C LEU A 215 -26.25 -9.52 -8.55
N PHE A 216 -26.17 -8.36 -9.20
CA PHE A 216 -27.26 -7.86 -10.06
C PHE A 216 -27.56 -8.83 -11.21
N PHE A 217 -26.53 -9.41 -11.85
CA PHE A 217 -26.70 -10.40 -12.91
C PHE A 217 -27.39 -11.68 -12.41
N ILE A 218 -27.03 -12.18 -11.22
CA ILE A 218 -27.68 -13.35 -10.61
C ILE A 218 -29.14 -13.05 -10.29
N ILE A 219 -29.43 -11.90 -9.68
CA ILE A 219 -30.79 -11.49 -9.33
C ILE A 219 -31.65 -11.33 -10.60
N PHE A 220 -31.16 -10.66 -11.64
CA PHE A 220 -31.90 -10.48 -12.89
C PHE A 220 -32.11 -11.81 -13.64
N SER A 221 -31.09 -12.66 -13.69
CA SER A 221 -31.20 -14.01 -14.28
C SER A 221 -32.19 -14.89 -13.51
N GLY A 222 -32.20 -14.82 -12.17
CA GLY A 222 -33.13 -15.55 -11.31
C GLY A 222 -34.58 -15.05 -11.41
N ILE A 223 -34.79 -13.73 -11.52
CA ILE A 223 -36.11 -13.14 -11.74
C ILE A 223 -36.65 -13.54 -13.11
N LYS A 224 -35.82 -13.50 -14.16
CA LYS A 224 -36.21 -13.92 -15.51
C LYS A 224 -36.72 -15.36 -15.55
N ASN A 225 -36.05 -16.28 -14.85
CA ASN A 225 -36.48 -17.69 -14.76
C ASN A 225 -37.80 -17.87 -13.99
N LYS A 226 -38.15 -16.96 -13.07
CA LYS A 226 -39.40 -17.03 -12.30
C LYS A 226 -40.62 -16.49 -13.08
N PHE A 227 -40.40 -15.70 -14.13
CA PHE A 227 -41.45 -15.19 -15.02
C PHE A 227 -41.65 -16.03 -16.30
N GLN A 228 -40.87 -17.11 -16.47
CA GLN A 228 -40.97 -18.04 -17.60
C GLN A 228 -41.53 -19.42 -17.22
N ASN A 229 -41.87 -19.63 -15.94
CA ASN A 229 -42.66 -20.76 -15.42
C ASN A 229 -44.02 -20.27 -14.95
#